data_AF-A0A1A1VID3-F1
#
_entry.id   AF-A0A1A1VID3-F1
#
_cell.length_a   1.000
_cell.length_b   1.000
_cell.length_c   1.000
_cell.angle_alpha   90.00
_cell.angle_beta   90.00
_cell.angle_gamma   90.00
#
_symmetry.space_group_name_H-M   'P 1'
#
loop_
_entity.id
_entity.type
_entity.pdbx_description
1 polymer ?
#
loop_
_entity_poly.entity_id
_entity_poly.type
_entity_poly.pdbx_seq_one_letter_code
_entity_poly.pdbx_strand_id
1 'polypeptide(L)'
;MCFSITADLVVGTALVPVAVATLREVKHWREVPFALLPTVFAAHQFIEAAVWPNNVVSPGMAHLAMLAYVFIALPLLPTLVPWAILMLEPRGARLRVAPFAVLGTVVSAYLAVVVLTEPVAVTRGPHALQYQTGVQGGYVWAVLYVIAVIGPALMSGYRSIVVFGIANLVGLAVVAVLYTQAFASLWCIYAATLSILALVHMVRRRRLRDPHRYHGLAEDRATSNA
;
A
#
# COMPACT_ATOMS: atom_id res chain seq x y z
N MET A 1 -6.73 2.30 9.35
CA MET A 1 -7.18 2.17 10.74
C MET A 1 -6.34 3.05 11.62
N CYS A 2 -6.82 4.24 11.95
CA CYS A 2 -6.41 4.91 13.18
C CYS A 2 -7.51 4.71 14.25
N PHE A 3 -7.29 5.22 15.47
CA PHE A 3 -8.12 4.91 16.63
C PHE A 3 -9.35 5.81 16.80
N SER A 4 -9.48 6.85 15.96
CA SER A 4 -10.58 7.81 16.01
C SER A 4 -10.72 8.59 14.70
N ILE A 5 -11.91 9.17 14.47
CA ILE A 5 -12.18 10.08 13.36
C ILE A 5 -11.17 11.25 13.29
N THR A 6 -10.79 11.82 14.43
CA THR A 6 -9.83 12.92 14.49
C THR A 6 -8.43 12.46 14.06
N ALA A 7 -8.01 11.26 14.48
CA ALA A 7 -6.73 10.69 14.08
C ALA A 7 -6.69 10.45 12.57
N ASP A 8 -7.76 9.87 12.00
CA ASP A 8 -7.87 9.63 10.55
C ASP A 8 -7.78 10.95 9.77
N LEU A 9 -8.50 11.99 10.20
CA LEU A 9 -8.45 13.31 9.57
C LEU A 9 -7.07 13.96 9.67
N VAL A 10 -6.44 13.93 10.86
CA VAL A 10 -5.11 14.50 11.07
C VAL A 10 -4.07 13.81 10.21
N VAL A 11 -4.06 12.47 10.18
CA VAL A 11 -3.10 11.70 9.38
C VAL A 11 -3.36 11.88 7.89
N GLY A 12 -4.62 11.83 7.46
CA GLY A 12 -5.02 12.09 6.08
C GLY A 12 -4.53 13.47 5.61
N THR A 13 -4.81 14.53 6.38
CA THR A 13 -4.36 15.90 6.05
C THR A 13 -2.85 16.04 6.08
N ALA A 14 -2.16 15.44 7.06
CA ALA A 14 -0.70 15.49 7.16
C ALA A 14 -0.01 14.78 5.96
N LEU A 15 -0.67 13.79 5.36
CA LEU A 15 -0.15 13.06 4.19
C LEU A 15 -0.38 13.77 2.86
N VAL A 16 -1.34 14.70 2.76
CA VAL A 16 -1.57 15.47 1.53
C VAL A 16 -0.28 16.12 0.99
N PRO A 17 0.53 16.86 1.77
CA PRO A 17 1.77 17.43 1.25
C PRO A 17 2.77 16.36 0.81
N VAL A 18 2.86 15.23 1.50
CA VAL A 18 3.72 14.09 1.13
C VAL A 18 3.27 13.49 -0.20
N ALA A 19 1.97 13.30 -0.39
CA ALA A 19 1.37 12.81 -1.63
C ALA A 19 1.62 13.76 -2.81
N VAL A 20 1.37 15.06 -2.63
CA VAL A 20 1.62 16.08 -3.65
C VAL A 20 3.11 16.15 -3.99
N ALA A 21 4.00 16.15 -2.99
CA ALA A 21 5.43 16.16 -3.22
C ALA A 21 5.87 14.90 -3.99
N THR A 22 5.41 13.72 -3.59
CA THR A 22 5.80 12.45 -4.24
C THR A 22 5.38 12.43 -5.71
N LEU A 23 4.17 12.92 -6.02
CA LEU A 23 3.67 13.02 -7.39
C LEU A 23 4.43 14.05 -8.24
N ARG A 24 4.89 15.16 -7.65
CA ARG A 24 5.71 16.16 -8.36
C ARG A 24 7.09 15.65 -8.76
N GLU A 25 7.58 14.62 -8.09
CA GLU A 25 8.87 14.00 -8.41
C GLU A 25 8.81 13.03 -9.61
N VAL A 26 7.59 12.67 -10.05
CA VAL A 26 7.36 11.79 -11.20
C VAL A 26 7.90 12.43 -12.48
N LYS A 27 8.72 11.68 -13.21
CA LYS A 27 9.19 12.06 -14.56
C LYS A 27 8.70 11.12 -15.65
N HIS A 28 8.38 9.88 -15.28
CA HIS A 28 7.87 8.87 -16.21
C HIS A 28 6.59 8.23 -15.70
N TRP A 29 5.68 7.89 -16.62
CA TRP A 29 4.41 7.22 -16.31
C TRP A 29 4.61 5.93 -15.48
N ARG A 30 5.76 5.27 -15.62
CA ARG A 30 6.13 4.07 -14.87
C ARG A 30 6.30 4.29 -13.37
N GLU A 31 6.55 5.52 -12.94
CA GLU A 31 6.74 5.89 -11.54
C GLU A 31 5.42 6.24 -10.85
N VAL A 32 4.37 6.54 -11.63
CA VAL A 32 3.07 7.00 -11.15
C VAL A 32 2.45 6.03 -10.13
N PRO A 33 2.38 4.71 -10.36
CA PRO A 33 1.72 3.82 -9.42
C PRO A 33 2.41 3.78 -8.05
N PHE A 34 3.73 3.89 -8.01
CA PHE A 34 4.48 3.96 -6.76
C PHE A 34 4.31 5.32 -6.08
N ALA A 35 4.33 6.40 -6.87
CA ALA A 35 4.13 7.76 -6.36
C ALA A 35 2.71 8.02 -5.86
N LEU A 36 1.73 7.21 -6.29
CA LEU A 36 0.35 7.26 -5.81
C LEU A 36 0.13 6.58 -4.46
N LEU A 37 1.09 5.79 -3.94
CA LEU A 37 0.91 5.07 -2.67
C LEU A 37 0.55 6.03 -1.50
N PRO A 38 1.23 7.17 -1.30
CA PRO A 38 0.83 8.12 -0.26
C PRO A 38 -0.55 8.75 -0.50
N THR A 39 -0.92 8.98 -1.77
CA THR A 39 -2.25 9.52 -2.14
C THR A 39 -3.35 8.53 -1.79
N VAL A 40 -3.17 7.26 -2.15
CA VAL A 40 -4.12 6.19 -1.82
C VAL A 40 -4.23 6.05 -0.30
N PHE A 41 -3.12 6.12 0.43
CA PHE A 41 -3.15 6.05 1.89
C PHE A 41 -3.88 7.24 2.53
N ALA A 42 -3.64 8.47 2.05
CA ALA A 42 -4.35 9.66 2.52
C ALA A 42 -5.87 9.57 2.25
N ALA A 43 -6.26 9.14 1.04
CA ALA A 43 -7.66 8.92 0.69
C ALA A 43 -8.29 7.83 1.58
N HIS A 44 -7.56 6.75 1.85
CA HIS A 44 -8.00 5.68 2.73
C HIS A 44 -8.33 6.18 4.15
N GLN A 45 -7.53 7.10 4.70
CA GLN A 45 -7.82 7.73 5.99
C GLN A 45 -9.08 8.60 5.96
N PHE A 46 -9.25 9.43 4.93
CA PHE A 46 -10.46 10.26 4.82
C PHE A 46 -11.73 9.43 4.64
N ILE A 47 -11.65 8.32 3.93
CA ILE A 47 -12.77 7.38 3.78
C ILE A 47 -13.08 6.75 5.14
N GLU A 48 -12.08 6.32 5.90
CA GLU A 48 -12.28 5.75 7.24
C GLU A 48 -12.95 6.73 8.21
N ALA A 49 -12.56 8.00 8.16
CA ALA A 49 -13.20 9.07 8.92
C ALA A 49 -14.73 9.15 8.69
N ALA A 50 -15.18 8.85 7.46
CA ALA A 50 -16.60 8.81 7.12
C ALA A 50 -17.32 7.53 7.58
N VAL A 51 -16.59 6.45 7.88
CA VAL A 51 -17.15 5.18 8.41
C VAL A 51 -17.39 5.28 9.92
N TRP A 52 -16.62 6.09 10.64
CA TRP A 52 -16.84 6.32 12.07
C TRP A 52 -18.25 6.87 12.35
N PRO A 53 -18.89 6.47 13.47
CA PRO A 53 -20.18 7.02 13.85
C PRO A 53 -20.09 8.54 13.99
N ASN A 54 -20.88 9.26 13.21
CA ASN A 54 -20.94 10.70 13.22
C ASN A 54 -22.36 11.17 12.84
N ASN A 55 -22.68 12.43 13.11
CA ASN A 55 -23.98 13.04 12.85
C ASN A 55 -24.05 13.78 11.49
N VAL A 56 -22.99 13.70 10.68
CA VAL A 56 -22.84 14.48 9.44
C VAL A 56 -23.06 13.60 8.20
N VAL A 57 -22.59 12.37 8.24
CA VAL A 57 -22.62 11.40 7.14
C VAL A 57 -23.88 10.55 7.25
N SER A 58 -24.66 10.48 6.17
CA SER A 58 -25.86 9.65 6.13
C SER A 58 -25.51 8.16 6.20
N PRO A 59 -26.41 7.29 6.71
CA PRO A 59 -26.15 5.84 6.78
C PRO A 59 -25.76 5.22 5.44
N GLY A 60 -26.38 5.67 4.34
CA GLY A 60 -26.05 5.21 3.00
C GLY A 60 -24.63 5.61 2.56
N MET A 61 -24.18 6.83 2.89
CA MET A 61 -22.82 7.27 2.58
C MET A 61 -21.78 6.60 3.46
N ALA A 62 -22.09 6.34 4.74
CA ALA A 62 -21.21 5.57 5.62
C ALA A 62 -21.03 4.13 5.11
N HIS A 63 -22.10 3.52 4.58
CA HIS A 63 -22.02 2.21 3.94
C HIS A 63 -21.17 2.23 2.66
N LEU A 64 -21.34 3.25 1.81
CA LEU A 64 -20.50 3.42 0.61
C LEU A 64 -19.03 3.65 0.98
N ALA A 65 -18.75 4.46 2.01
CA ALA A 65 -17.41 4.67 2.53
C ALA A 65 -16.80 3.37 3.07
N MET A 66 -17.59 2.56 3.77
CA MET A 66 -17.16 1.23 4.25
C MET A 66 -16.77 0.33 3.08
N LEU A 67 -17.61 0.23 2.04
CA LEU A 67 -17.31 -0.57 0.85
C LEU A 67 -16.05 -0.05 0.14
N ALA A 68 -15.92 1.27 -0.04
CA ALA A 68 -14.74 1.87 -0.64
C ALA A 68 -13.46 1.60 0.18
N TYR A 69 -13.54 1.71 1.50
CA TYR A 69 -12.42 1.43 2.41
C TYR A 69 -11.94 -0.02 2.27
N VAL A 70 -12.86 -0.98 2.29
CA VAL A 70 -12.55 -2.40 2.16
C VAL A 70 -12.06 -2.74 0.75
N PHE A 71 -12.65 -2.12 -0.28
CA PHE A 71 -12.22 -2.30 -1.67
C PHE A 71 -10.78 -1.80 -1.91
N ILE A 72 -10.40 -0.69 -1.29
CA ILE A 72 -9.02 -0.18 -1.35
C ILE A 72 -8.08 -1.14 -0.60
N ALA A 73 -8.49 -1.60 0.59
CA ALA A 73 -7.64 -2.43 1.44
C ALA A 73 -7.41 -3.83 0.89
N LEU A 74 -8.44 -4.48 0.34
CA LEU A 74 -8.41 -5.89 -0.07
C LEU A 74 -8.11 -6.04 -1.56
N PRO A 75 -8.95 -5.58 -2.51
CA PRO A 75 -8.64 -5.62 -3.93
C PRO A 75 -7.50 -4.73 -4.43
N LEU A 76 -7.50 -3.44 -4.07
CA LEU A 76 -6.64 -2.48 -4.78
C LEU A 76 -5.17 -2.65 -4.43
N LEU A 77 -4.83 -2.78 -3.15
CA LEU A 77 -3.45 -2.93 -2.66
C LEU A 77 -2.65 -4.08 -3.29
N PRO A 78 -3.14 -5.33 -3.35
CA PRO A 78 -2.39 -6.47 -3.86
C PRO A 78 -2.17 -6.39 -5.37
N THR A 79 -2.93 -5.57 -6.10
CA THR A 79 -2.58 -5.21 -7.47
C THR A 79 -1.61 -4.04 -7.49
N LEU A 80 -1.95 -2.94 -6.82
CA LEU A 80 -1.21 -1.68 -6.89
C LEU A 80 0.26 -1.80 -6.49
N VAL A 81 0.56 -2.44 -5.36
CA VAL A 81 1.93 -2.51 -4.81
C VAL A 81 2.88 -3.32 -5.70
N PRO A 82 2.61 -4.59 -6.05
CA PRO A 82 3.52 -5.35 -6.90
C PRO A 82 3.64 -4.76 -8.30
N TRP A 83 2.56 -4.22 -8.88
CA TRP A 83 2.64 -3.54 -10.18
C TRP A 83 3.46 -2.25 -10.11
N ALA A 84 3.33 -1.47 -9.03
CA ALA A 84 4.16 -0.29 -8.80
C ALA A 84 5.65 -0.63 -8.76
N ILE A 85 6.03 -1.70 -8.05
CA ILE A 85 7.42 -2.14 -7.94
C ILE A 85 7.91 -2.73 -9.28
N LEU A 86 7.11 -3.57 -9.95
CA LEU A 86 7.44 -4.14 -11.26
C LEU A 86 7.71 -3.05 -12.31
N MET A 87 6.88 -2.01 -12.31
CA MET A 87 7.02 -0.88 -13.23
C MET A 87 8.24 -0.02 -12.91
N LEU A 88 8.69 0.00 -11.66
CA LEU A 88 9.87 0.74 -11.20
C LEU A 88 11.19 -0.01 -11.51
N GLU A 89 11.16 -1.33 -11.56
CA GLU A 89 12.34 -2.17 -11.84
C GLU A 89 12.86 -2.00 -13.30
N PRO A 90 14.20 -2.04 -13.51
CA PRO A 90 14.80 -2.09 -14.84
C PRO A 90 14.36 -3.34 -15.61
N ARG A 91 14.37 -3.28 -16.95
CA ARG A 91 13.83 -4.37 -17.81
C ARG A 91 14.39 -5.76 -17.45
N GLY A 92 15.69 -5.88 -17.21
CA GLY A 92 16.34 -7.16 -16.85
C GLY A 92 15.99 -7.69 -15.45
N ALA A 93 15.49 -6.83 -14.55
CA ALA A 93 15.13 -7.21 -13.19
C ALA A 93 13.63 -7.56 -13.04
N ARG A 94 12.79 -7.16 -14.00
CA ARG A 94 11.32 -7.32 -13.93
C ARG A 94 10.87 -8.76 -13.80
N LEU A 95 11.56 -9.71 -14.42
CA LEU A 95 11.22 -11.13 -14.37
C LEU A 95 11.27 -11.70 -12.94
N ARG A 96 12.07 -11.10 -12.05
CA ARG A 96 12.12 -11.48 -10.63
C ARG A 96 10.88 -11.06 -9.86
N VAL A 97 10.20 -10.00 -10.30
CA VAL A 97 9.07 -9.38 -9.60
C VAL A 97 7.73 -9.74 -10.26
N ALA A 98 7.74 -10.06 -11.55
CA ALA A 98 6.53 -10.36 -12.34
C ALA A 98 5.62 -11.45 -11.75
N PRO A 99 6.14 -12.58 -11.19
CA PRO A 99 5.28 -13.59 -10.57
C PRO A 99 4.42 -13.04 -9.42
N PHE A 100 4.96 -12.09 -8.64
CA PHE A 100 4.21 -11.45 -7.55
C PHE A 100 3.12 -10.52 -8.04
N ALA A 101 3.31 -9.85 -9.18
CA ALA A 101 2.28 -9.02 -9.81
C ALA A 101 1.13 -9.86 -10.35
N VAL A 102 1.45 -11.02 -10.96
CA VAL A 102 0.42 -11.98 -11.40
C VAL A 102 -0.33 -12.52 -10.19
N LEU A 103 0.39 -12.99 -9.15
CA LEU A 103 -0.22 -13.48 -7.92
C LEU A 103 -1.13 -12.42 -7.28
N GLY A 104 -0.64 -11.19 -7.16
CA GLY A 104 -1.39 -10.06 -6.61
C GLY A 104 -2.65 -9.73 -7.39
N THR A 105 -2.61 -9.84 -8.73
CA THR A 105 -3.78 -9.66 -9.59
C THR A 105 -4.82 -10.77 -9.39
N VAL A 106 -4.39 -12.03 -9.24
CA VAL A 106 -5.28 -13.17 -8.94
C VAL A 106 -5.94 -13.00 -7.58
N VAL A 107 -5.17 -12.67 -6.55
CA VAL A 107 -5.66 -12.41 -5.20
C VAL A 107 -6.65 -11.22 -5.21
N SER A 108 -6.31 -10.14 -5.90
CA SER A 108 -7.15 -8.97 -6.06
C SER A 108 -8.48 -9.29 -6.72
N ALA A 109 -8.49 -10.07 -7.81
CA ALA A 109 -9.71 -10.45 -8.51
C ALA A 109 -10.66 -11.25 -7.62
N TYR A 110 -10.14 -12.24 -6.89
CA TYR A 110 -10.92 -13.01 -5.92
C TYR A 110 -11.48 -12.12 -4.81
N LEU A 111 -10.64 -11.28 -4.19
CA LEU A 111 -11.08 -10.38 -3.12
C LEU A 111 -12.08 -9.33 -3.64
N ALA A 112 -11.97 -8.88 -4.89
CA ALA A 112 -12.93 -7.97 -5.50
C ALA A 112 -14.30 -8.62 -5.65
N VAL A 113 -14.34 -9.87 -6.11
CA VAL A 113 -15.59 -10.64 -6.18
C VAL A 113 -16.20 -10.73 -4.78
N VAL A 114 -15.43 -11.18 -3.77
CA VAL A 114 -15.95 -11.32 -2.40
C VAL A 114 -16.50 -9.99 -1.86
N VAL A 115 -15.78 -8.89 -2.02
CA VAL A 115 -16.23 -7.57 -1.53
C VAL A 115 -17.49 -7.07 -2.24
N LEU A 116 -17.70 -7.44 -3.50
CA LEU A 116 -18.84 -7.00 -4.31
C LEU A 116 -20.06 -7.92 -4.20
N THR A 117 -19.87 -9.20 -3.87
CA THR A 117 -20.96 -10.20 -3.83
C THR A 117 -21.37 -10.61 -2.41
N GLU A 118 -20.45 -10.57 -1.44
CA GLU A 118 -20.72 -10.98 -0.07
C GLU A 118 -21.01 -9.77 0.83
N PRO A 119 -21.90 -9.92 1.83
CA PRO A 119 -22.16 -8.86 2.79
C PRO A 119 -20.91 -8.54 3.61
N VAL A 120 -20.51 -7.27 3.59
CA VAL A 120 -19.42 -6.74 4.42
C VAL A 120 -20.03 -6.17 5.70
N ALA A 121 -19.60 -6.67 6.85
CA ALA A 121 -20.05 -6.18 8.15
C ALA A 121 -18.92 -5.41 8.86
N VAL A 122 -19.27 -4.30 9.50
CA VAL A 122 -18.35 -3.58 10.40
C VAL A 122 -18.78 -3.79 11.84
N THR A 123 -17.88 -4.37 12.62
CA THR A 123 -18.02 -4.47 14.08
C THR A 123 -17.19 -3.37 14.73
N ARG A 124 -17.77 -2.67 15.70
CA ARG A 124 -17.12 -1.58 16.39
C ARG A 124 -16.37 -2.12 17.60
N GLY A 125 -15.06 -1.95 17.63
CA GLY A 125 -14.24 -2.11 18.83
C GLY A 125 -14.12 -0.77 19.58
N PRO A 126 -13.62 -0.79 20.83
CA PRO A 126 -13.36 0.42 21.62
C PRO A 126 -12.44 1.44 20.93
N HIS A 127 -11.47 0.97 20.15
CA HIS A 127 -10.44 1.80 19.51
C HIS A 127 -10.14 1.42 18.05
N ALA A 128 -11.01 0.61 17.42
CA ALA A 128 -10.82 0.17 16.04
C ALA A 128 -12.14 -0.23 15.38
N LEU A 129 -12.23 -0.03 14.07
CA LEU A 129 -13.28 -0.60 13.23
C LEU A 129 -12.80 -1.95 12.70
N GLN A 130 -13.53 -3.01 13.01
CA GLN A 130 -13.23 -4.36 12.52
C GLN A 130 -14.14 -4.67 11.33
N TYR A 131 -13.54 -4.97 10.19
CA TYR A 131 -14.27 -5.28 8.95
C TYR A 131 -14.28 -6.80 8.77
N GLN A 132 -15.46 -7.39 8.80
CA GLN A 132 -15.67 -8.81 8.56
C GLN A 132 -16.13 -9.00 7.11
N THR A 133 -15.45 -9.91 6.41
CA THR A 133 -15.73 -10.26 5.02
C THR A 133 -16.01 -11.76 4.91
N GLY A 134 -16.91 -12.15 4.01
CA GLY A 134 -17.28 -13.56 3.76
C GLY A 134 -16.21 -14.41 3.07
N VAL A 135 -14.92 -14.09 3.22
CA VAL A 135 -13.82 -14.81 2.56
C VAL A 135 -13.73 -16.25 3.07
N GLN A 136 -14.02 -17.21 2.20
CA GLN A 136 -13.81 -18.64 2.49
C GLN A 136 -12.32 -19.00 2.38
N GLY A 137 -11.79 -19.74 3.36
CA GLY A 137 -10.37 -20.10 3.39
C GLY A 137 -9.44 -18.90 3.64
N GLY A 138 -9.89 -17.90 4.42
CA GLY A 138 -9.23 -16.60 4.60
C GLY A 138 -7.74 -16.66 4.97
N TYR A 139 -7.27 -17.71 5.65
CA TYR A 139 -5.86 -17.87 5.97
C TYR A 139 -4.97 -18.02 4.72
N VAL A 140 -5.39 -18.85 3.75
CA VAL A 140 -4.61 -19.07 2.51
C VAL A 140 -4.52 -17.78 1.72
N TRP A 141 -5.66 -17.11 1.53
CA TRP A 141 -5.71 -15.83 0.81
C TRP A 141 -4.92 -14.73 1.52
N ALA A 142 -4.92 -14.69 2.85
CA ALA A 142 -4.11 -13.76 3.62
C ALA A 142 -2.60 -14.00 3.41
N VAL A 143 -2.15 -15.26 3.41
CA VAL A 143 -0.74 -15.60 3.12
C VAL A 143 -0.37 -15.20 1.69
N LEU A 144 -1.20 -15.54 0.70
CA LEU A 144 -0.96 -15.18 -0.70
C LEU A 144 -0.93 -13.65 -0.90
N TYR A 145 -1.82 -12.92 -0.22
CA TYR A 145 -1.85 -11.47 -0.20
C TYR A 145 -0.52 -10.90 0.32
N VAL A 146 -0.06 -11.39 1.47
CA VAL A 146 1.19 -10.94 2.09
C VAL A 146 2.38 -11.19 1.17
N ILE A 147 2.46 -12.38 0.57
CA ILE A 147 3.50 -12.73 -0.40
C ILE A 147 3.45 -11.79 -1.60
N ALA A 148 2.26 -11.51 -2.14
CA ALA A 148 2.09 -10.64 -3.30
C ALA A 148 2.47 -9.18 -3.03
N VAL A 149 2.18 -8.67 -1.83
CA VAL A 149 2.43 -7.26 -1.47
C VAL A 149 3.87 -7.04 -0.99
N ILE A 150 4.42 -7.94 -0.17
CA ILE A 150 5.74 -7.77 0.47
C ILE A 150 6.86 -8.41 -0.36
N GLY A 151 6.61 -9.59 -0.95
CA GLY A 151 7.56 -10.31 -1.80
C GLY A 151 8.24 -9.47 -2.90
N PRO A 152 7.52 -8.65 -3.70
CA PRO A 152 8.14 -7.83 -4.74
C PRO A 152 9.13 -6.81 -4.17
N ALA A 153 8.84 -6.26 -2.99
CA ALA A 153 9.70 -5.27 -2.35
C ALA A 153 11.00 -5.89 -1.83
N LEU A 154 10.91 -7.10 -1.25
CA LEU A 154 12.08 -7.85 -0.77
C LEU A 154 12.98 -8.33 -1.92
N MET A 155 12.41 -8.61 -3.09
CA MET A 155 13.13 -9.04 -4.29
C MET A 155 13.63 -7.88 -5.17
N SER A 156 13.31 -6.64 -4.79
CA SER A 156 13.69 -5.45 -5.55
C SER A 156 15.21 -5.23 -5.57
N GLY A 157 15.72 -4.72 -6.69
CA GLY A 157 17.13 -4.33 -6.81
C GLY A 157 17.50 -3.07 -6.02
N TYR A 158 16.50 -2.30 -5.55
CA TYR A 158 16.73 -1.03 -4.86
C TYR A 158 16.69 -1.21 -3.33
N ARG A 159 17.81 -0.90 -2.67
CA ARG A 159 17.93 -1.00 -1.20
C ARG A 159 16.81 -0.28 -0.43
N SER A 160 16.35 0.88 -0.90
CA SER A 160 15.25 1.62 -0.27
C SER A 160 13.91 0.88 -0.35
N ILE A 161 13.66 0.15 -1.44
CA ILE A 161 12.42 -0.64 -1.62
C ILE A 161 12.50 -1.92 -0.78
N VAL A 162 13.70 -2.52 -0.67
CA VAL A 162 13.93 -3.64 0.25
C VAL A 162 13.70 -3.22 1.70
N VAL A 163 14.21 -2.06 2.12
CA VAL A 163 13.95 -1.51 3.47
C VAL A 163 12.44 -1.29 3.68
N PHE A 164 11.73 -0.77 2.68
CA PHE A 164 10.26 -0.66 2.73
C PHE A 164 9.59 -2.04 2.91
N GLY A 165 10.03 -3.06 2.18
CA GLY A 165 9.53 -4.43 2.30
C GLY A 165 9.80 -5.06 3.67
N ILE A 166 11.04 -4.95 4.16
CA ILE A 166 11.44 -5.45 5.50
C ILE A 166 10.63 -4.77 6.58
N ALA A 167 10.49 -3.44 6.51
CA ALA A 167 9.68 -2.70 7.46
C ALA A 167 8.24 -3.26 7.47
N ASN A 168 7.63 -3.50 6.30
CA ASN A 168 6.26 -4.00 6.21
C ASN A 168 6.13 -5.40 6.80
N LEU A 169 7.14 -6.24 6.57
CA LEU A 169 7.20 -7.59 7.14
C LEU A 169 7.29 -7.56 8.67
N VAL A 170 8.15 -6.68 9.21
CA VAL A 170 8.26 -6.48 10.66
C VAL A 170 6.94 -5.95 11.23
N GLY A 171 6.36 -4.93 10.61
CA GLY A 171 5.06 -4.39 11.02
C GLY A 171 3.99 -5.47 11.06
N LEU A 172 3.88 -6.29 10.01
CA LEU A 172 2.95 -7.41 9.96
C LEU A 172 3.22 -8.46 11.04
N ALA A 173 4.48 -8.85 11.26
CA ALA A 173 4.83 -9.83 12.27
C ALA A 173 4.46 -9.35 13.68
N VAL A 174 4.72 -8.07 13.99
CA VAL A 174 4.36 -7.50 15.29
C VAL A 174 2.84 -7.43 15.45
N VAL A 175 2.08 -7.08 14.39
CA VAL A 175 0.60 -7.16 14.40
C VAL A 175 0.14 -8.58 14.74
N ALA A 176 0.69 -9.56 14.03
CA ALA A 176 0.30 -10.97 14.17
C ALA A 176 0.59 -11.54 15.56
N VAL A 177 1.67 -11.10 16.21
CA VAL A 177 2.06 -11.57 17.55
C VAL A 177 1.29 -10.84 18.65
N LEU A 178 1.09 -9.52 18.53
CA LEU A 178 0.57 -8.72 19.63
C LEU A 178 -0.97 -8.64 19.67
N TYR A 179 -1.69 -8.80 18.56
CA TYR A 179 -3.17 -8.87 18.50
C TYR A 179 -3.93 -7.86 19.41
N THR A 180 -3.36 -6.68 19.65
CA THR A 180 -3.92 -5.69 20.58
C THR A 180 -4.67 -4.58 19.85
N GLN A 181 -5.74 -4.07 20.45
CA GLN A 181 -6.54 -2.93 19.92
C GLN A 181 -5.70 -1.66 19.70
N ALA A 182 -4.53 -1.54 20.36
CA ALA A 182 -3.59 -0.43 20.19
C ALA A 182 -2.90 -0.41 18.80
N PHE A 183 -3.00 -1.48 18.01
CA PHE A 183 -2.26 -1.60 16.75
C PHE A 183 -2.79 -0.74 15.61
N ALA A 184 -4.05 -0.32 15.64
CA ALA A 184 -4.58 0.63 14.65
C ALA A 184 -3.74 1.93 14.65
N SER A 185 -3.51 2.51 15.83
CA SER A 185 -2.65 3.69 15.98
C SER A 185 -1.24 3.48 15.43
N LEU A 186 -0.62 2.32 15.73
CA LEU A 186 0.73 2.01 15.26
C LEU A 186 0.77 1.85 13.74
N TRP A 187 -0.22 1.18 13.15
CA TRP A 187 -0.33 1.01 11.70
C TRP A 187 -0.44 2.35 10.96
N CYS A 188 -1.23 3.26 11.52
CA CYS A 188 -1.43 4.61 10.99
C CYS A 188 -0.11 5.43 10.96
N ILE A 189 0.62 5.47 12.08
CA ILE A 189 1.95 6.11 12.17
C ILE A 189 2.98 5.41 11.26
N TYR A 190 2.92 4.09 11.23
CA TYR A 190 3.81 3.24 10.45
C TYR A 190 3.64 3.50 8.94
N ALA A 191 2.40 3.53 8.44
CA ALA A 191 2.10 3.82 7.05
C ALA A 191 2.40 5.30 6.68
N ALA A 192 2.30 6.24 7.62
CA ALA A 192 2.81 7.59 7.41
C ALA A 192 4.33 7.61 7.22
N THR A 193 5.07 6.84 8.04
CA THR A 193 6.53 6.68 7.90
C THR A 193 6.90 6.06 6.56
N LEU A 194 6.17 5.04 6.12
CA LEU A 194 6.35 4.42 4.80
C LEU A 194 6.08 5.39 3.64
N SER A 195 5.10 6.27 3.79
CA SER A 195 4.80 7.31 2.79
C SER A 195 5.95 8.31 2.65
N ILE A 196 6.60 8.68 3.76
CA ILE A 196 7.81 9.52 3.75
C ILE A 196 8.97 8.77 3.08
N LEU A 197 9.16 7.48 3.37
CA LEU A 197 10.19 6.67 2.70
C LEU A 197 9.98 6.60 1.18
N ALA A 198 8.72 6.50 0.73
CA ALA A 198 8.38 6.55 -0.68
C ALA A 198 8.74 7.90 -1.31
N LEU A 199 8.44 9.02 -0.62
CA LEU A 199 8.87 10.36 -1.05
C LEU A 199 10.39 10.46 -1.15
N VAL A 200 11.12 10.04 -0.11
CA VAL A 200 12.59 10.06 -0.10
C VAL A 200 13.16 9.25 -1.25
N HIS A 201 12.56 8.09 -1.56
CA HIS A 201 12.96 7.31 -2.72
C HIS A 201 12.76 8.09 -4.03
N MET A 202 11.61 8.73 -4.22
CA MET A 202 11.33 9.50 -5.44
C MET A 202 12.25 10.72 -5.60
N VAL A 203 12.52 11.45 -4.52
CA VAL A 203 13.48 12.57 -4.51
C VAL A 203 14.89 12.11 -4.87
N ARG A 204 15.34 10.98 -4.31
CA ARG A 204 16.65 10.39 -4.67
C ARG A 204 16.68 9.94 -6.12
N ARG A 205 15.59 9.34 -6.61
CA ARG A 205 15.47 8.86 -7.98
C ARG A 205 15.46 10.00 -9.00
N ARG A 206 14.85 11.15 -8.68
CA ARG A 206 14.87 12.35 -9.52
C ARG A 206 16.27 12.91 -9.74
N ARG A 207 17.22 12.63 -8.83
CA ARG A 207 18.63 13.04 -8.97
C ARG A 207 19.46 12.13 -9.87
N LEU A 208 18.94 10.97 -10.29
CA LEU A 208 19.62 10.06 -11.22
C LEU A 208 19.43 10.54 -12.67
N ARG A 209 20.49 10.42 -13.49
CA ARG A 209 20.41 10.68 -14.94
C ARG A 209 19.48 9.66 -15.64
N ASP A 210 18.77 10.11 -16.68
CA ASP A 210 17.74 9.32 -17.37
C ASP A 210 18.20 7.92 -17.87
N PRO A 211 19.44 7.71 -18.38
CA PRO A 211 19.89 6.36 -18.79
C PRO A 211 19.85 5.34 -17.64
N HIS A 212 20.26 5.74 -16.43
CA HIS A 212 20.26 4.87 -15.25
C HIS A 212 18.84 4.54 -14.74
N ARG A 213 17.82 5.34 -15.09
CA ARG A 213 16.40 5.04 -14.77
C ARG A 213 15.83 3.92 -15.63
N TYR A 214 16.29 3.78 -16.88
CA TYR A 214 15.80 2.74 -17.80
C TYR A 214 16.57 1.42 -17.65
N HIS A 215 17.89 1.52 -17.48
CA HIS A 215 18.80 0.37 -17.52
C HIS A 215 19.25 -0.11 -16.13
N GLY A 216 19.04 0.70 -15.08
CA GLY A 216 19.61 0.43 -13.76
C GLY A 216 21.12 0.67 -13.73
N LEU A 217 21.73 0.70 -12.55
CA LEU A 217 23.17 0.92 -12.34
C LEU A 217 24.09 -0.15 -12.99
N ALA A 218 23.54 -1.10 -13.75
CA ALA A 218 24.27 -2.22 -14.32
C ALA A 218 25.11 -1.84 -15.56
N GLU A 219 24.72 -0.82 -16.34
CA GLU A 219 25.46 -0.47 -17.57
C GLU A 219 26.82 0.20 -17.31
N ASP A 220 26.99 0.93 -16.21
CA ASP A 220 28.28 1.57 -15.90
C ASP A 220 29.36 0.59 -15.40
N ARG A 221 28.98 -0.59 -14.90
CA ARG A 221 29.97 -1.63 -14.55
C ARG A 221 30.48 -2.40 -15.75
N ALA A 222 29.71 -2.45 -16.83
CA ALA A 222 30.12 -3.12 -18.06
C ALA A 222 31.08 -2.25 -18.89
N THR A 223 30.96 -0.93 -18.81
CA THR A 223 31.82 0.02 -19.55
C THR A 223 33.09 0.42 -18.81
N SER A 224 33.16 0.24 -17.48
CA SER A 224 34.39 0.49 -16.70
C SER A 224 35.39 -0.67 -16.73
N ASN A 225 34.99 -1.85 -17.23
CA ASN A 225 35.82 -3.06 -17.29
C ASN A 225 36.13 -3.49 -18.74
N ALA A 226 35.92 -2.61 -19.72
CA ALA A 226 36.23 -2.84 -21.13
C ALA A 226 37.34 -1.89 -21.59
#